data_AF-A0A9N9QTG8-F1
#
_entry.id   AF-A0A9N9QTG8-F1
#
_cell.length_a   1.000
_cell.length_b   1.000
_cell.length_c   1.000
_cell.angle_alpha   90.00
_cell.angle_beta   90.00
_cell.angle_gamma   90.00
#
_symmetry.space_group_name_H-M   'P 1'
#
loop_
_entity.id
_entity.type
_entity.pdbx_description
1 polymer ?
#
loop_
_entity_poly.entity_id
_entity_poly.type
_entity_poly.pdbx_seq_one_letter_code
_entity_poly.pdbx_strand_id
1 'polypeptide(L)'
;MVIYADIDKVLNFDDFMDFYIYDLKWPWTETHFIINEYCYECGQYVNRSSRIGHFSVIMTRIHVKKILLSSYFWCNYCHYSVYDHYTTDECILCAN
;
A
#
# COMPACT_ATOMS: atom_id res chain seq x y z
N MET A 1 -3.88 8.87 -20.79
CA MET A 1 -2.62 9.32 -20.16
C MET A 1 -2.26 8.24 -19.17
N VAL A 2 -1.06 7.65 -19.27
CA VAL A 2 -0.61 6.66 -18.28
C VAL A 2 0.22 7.43 -17.25
N ILE A 3 -0.20 7.38 -16.00
CA ILE A 3 0.55 7.92 -14.88
C ILE A 3 1.29 6.75 -14.23
N TYR A 4 2.51 6.99 -13.74
CA TYR A 4 3.26 6.05 -12.91
C TYR A 4 3.21 6.58 -11.48
N ALA A 5 2.87 5.74 -10.50
CA ALA A 5 2.96 6.15 -9.11
C ALA A 5 4.42 6.21 -8.72
N ASP A 6 4.75 7.29 -8.03
CA ASP A 6 5.95 7.38 -7.23
C ASP A 6 5.73 6.54 -5.97
N ILE A 7 5.82 5.22 -6.13
CA ILE A 7 5.57 4.26 -5.05
C ILE A 7 6.64 4.35 -3.96
N ASP A 8 7.80 4.96 -4.25
CA ASP A 8 8.87 5.20 -3.28
C ASP A 8 8.50 6.27 -2.23
N LYS A 9 7.39 6.99 -2.44
CA LYS A 9 6.80 7.91 -1.46
C LYS A 9 5.71 7.23 -0.65
N VAL A 10 5.52 7.71 0.58
CA VAL A 10 4.33 7.37 1.36
C VAL A 10 3.12 7.97 0.67
N LEU A 11 2.22 7.11 0.21
CA LEU A 11 1.08 7.51 -0.60
C LEU A 11 -0.02 8.04 0.32
N ASN A 12 -0.58 9.20 -0.02
CA ASN A 12 -1.82 9.65 0.59
C ASN A 12 -3.03 9.16 -0.24
N PHE A 13 -4.22 9.29 0.33
CA PHE A 13 -5.45 8.89 -0.34
C PHE A 13 -5.68 9.62 -1.68
N ASP A 14 -5.27 10.88 -1.80
CA ASP A 14 -5.46 11.69 -3.01
C ASP A 14 -4.52 11.25 -4.15
N ASP A 15 -3.27 10.86 -3.85
CA ASP A 15 -2.36 10.22 -4.81
C ASP A 15 -2.99 8.96 -5.44
N PHE A 16 -3.89 8.32 -4.70
CA PHE A 16 -4.59 7.11 -5.12
C PHE A 16 -5.94 7.36 -5.81
N MET A 17 -6.50 8.57 -5.75
CA MET A 17 -7.61 8.94 -6.64
C MET A 17 -7.15 8.96 -8.10
N ASP A 18 -5.89 9.28 -8.36
CA ASP A 18 -5.30 9.21 -9.68
C ASP A 18 -5.22 7.76 -10.21
N PHE A 19 -5.03 6.75 -9.35
CA PHE A 19 -5.17 5.35 -9.75
C PHE A 19 -6.60 5.00 -10.19
N TYR A 20 -7.59 5.53 -9.48
CA TYR A 20 -8.99 5.26 -9.80
C TYR A 20 -9.40 5.90 -11.13
N ILE A 21 -8.97 7.16 -11.34
CA ILE A 21 -9.37 8.02 -12.47
C ILE A 21 -8.51 7.77 -13.71
N TYR A 22 -7.19 7.72 -13.58
CA TYR A 22 -6.23 7.72 -14.70
C TYR A 22 -5.58 6.38 -15.01
N ASP A 23 -6.06 5.32 -14.36
CA ASP A 23 -5.62 3.95 -14.63
C ASP A 23 -4.12 3.73 -14.42
N LEU A 24 -3.63 4.23 -13.28
CA LEU A 24 -2.23 4.20 -12.93
C LEU A 24 -1.71 2.76 -12.88
N LYS A 25 -0.53 2.55 -13.46
CA LYS A 25 0.12 1.24 -13.56
C LYS A 25 1.05 1.01 -12.36
N TRP A 26 0.72 0.03 -11.52
CA TRP A 26 1.66 -0.46 -10.50
C TRP A 26 2.89 -1.06 -11.19
N PRO A 27 4.13 -0.75 -10.75
CA PRO A 27 5.33 -1.09 -11.50
C PRO A 27 5.69 -2.58 -11.44
N TRP A 28 5.21 -3.31 -10.43
CA TRP A 28 5.57 -4.71 -10.20
C TRP A 28 4.42 -5.68 -10.47
N THR A 29 4.76 -6.89 -10.90
CA THR A 29 3.78 -7.96 -11.16
C THR A 29 3.25 -8.58 -9.86
N GLU A 30 4.11 -8.72 -8.86
CA GLU A 30 3.77 -9.18 -7.52
C GLU A 30 4.35 -8.19 -6.50
N THR A 31 3.56 -7.87 -5.49
CA THR A 31 3.95 -6.96 -4.41
C THR A 31 3.67 -7.61 -3.08
N HIS A 32 4.65 -7.56 -2.20
CA HIS A 32 4.57 -8.01 -0.82
C HIS A 32 4.24 -6.80 0.05
N PHE A 33 3.10 -6.82 0.72
CA PHE A 33 2.68 -5.77 1.63
C PHE A 33 2.95 -6.19 3.07
N ILE A 34 3.48 -5.27 3.87
CA ILE A 34 3.63 -5.40 5.31
C ILE A 34 2.83 -4.29 5.96
N ILE A 35 1.76 -4.65 6.67
CA ILE A 35 0.89 -3.66 7.30
C ILE A 35 1.47 -3.22 8.65
N ASN A 36 1.60 -1.91 8.82
CA ASN A 36 2.16 -1.29 10.02
C ASN A 36 1.06 -0.97 11.05
N GLU A 37 1.37 -1.17 12.33
CA GLU A 37 0.52 -0.77 13.47
C GLU A 37 0.70 0.71 13.87
N TYR A 38 1.64 1.38 13.20
CA TYR A 38 2.03 2.76 13.43
C TYR A 38 2.04 3.53 12.11
N CYS A 39 1.52 4.74 12.12
CA CYS A 39 1.61 5.65 10.99
C CYS A 39 2.85 6.53 11.13
N TYR A 40 3.82 6.37 10.22
CA TYR A 40 5.06 7.15 10.22
C TYR A 40 4.85 8.64 9.93
N GLU A 41 3.74 9.01 9.29
CA GLU A 41 3.45 10.40 8.91
C GLU A 41 2.90 11.23 10.08
N CYS A 42 1.90 10.72 10.81
CA CYS A 42 1.29 11.47 11.92
C CYS A 42 1.68 10.97 13.31
N GLY A 43 2.45 9.88 13.37
CA GLY A 43 2.95 9.27 14.59
C GLY A 43 1.90 8.60 15.48
N GLN A 44 0.72 8.30 14.93
CA GLN A 44 -0.37 7.64 15.67
C GLN A 44 -0.33 6.13 15.49
N TYR A 45 -0.69 5.40 16.54
CA TYR A 45 -0.98 3.98 16.44
C TYR A 45 -2.30 3.77 15.71
N VAL A 46 -2.27 2.98 14.64
CA VAL A 46 -3.47 2.53 13.94
C VAL A 46 -3.91 1.23 14.61
N ASN A 47 -4.89 1.33 15.50
CA ASN A 47 -5.44 0.18 16.22
C ASN A 47 -6.03 -0.82 15.21
N ARG A 48 -5.25 -1.86 14.92
CA ARG A 48 -5.60 -2.93 13.99
C ARG A 48 -5.59 -4.20 14.79
N SER A 49 -6.79 -4.75 14.96
CA SER A 49 -7.02 -5.98 15.69
C SER A 49 -6.16 -7.09 15.10
N SER A 50 -5.03 -7.36 15.76
CA SER A 50 -4.16 -8.52 15.61
C SER A 50 -3.49 -8.73 14.24
N ARG A 51 -2.16 -8.56 14.27
CA ARG A 51 -1.10 -9.03 13.35
C ARG A 51 -0.69 -8.01 12.29
N ILE A 52 0.60 -7.68 12.33
CA ILE A 52 1.38 -7.28 11.15
C ILE A 52 1.02 -8.31 10.06
N GLY A 53 0.23 -7.86 9.10
CA GLY A 53 -0.25 -8.69 8.01
C GLY A 53 0.80 -8.63 6.91
N HIS A 54 1.59 -9.68 6.77
CA HIS A 54 2.37 -9.90 5.56
C HIS A 54 1.55 -10.74 4.59
N PHE A 55 1.37 -10.24 3.37
CA PHE A 55 0.74 -10.98 2.29
C PHE A 55 1.29 -10.49 0.95
N SER A 56 1.29 -11.37 -0.05
CA SER A 56 1.64 -11.00 -1.42
C SER A 56 0.40 -10.92 -2.30
N VAL A 57 0.45 -10.04 -3.29
CA VAL A 57 -0.64 -9.82 -4.25
C VAL A 57 -0.06 -9.72 -5.65
N ILE A 58 -0.60 -10.51 -6.57
CA ILE A 58 -0.37 -10.32 -8.01
C ILE A 58 -1.11 -9.06 -8.44
N MET A 59 -0.36 -8.02 -8.79
CA MET A 59 -0.87 -6.66 -8.99
C MET A 59 -1.57 -6.51 -10.35
N THR A 60 -2.81 -6.99 -10.38
CA THR A 60 -3.74 -6.63 -11.44
C THR A 60 -4.39 -5.28 -11.15
N ARG A 61 -4.90 -4.61 -12.19
CA ARG A 61 -5.69 -3.37 -12.06
C ARG A 61 -6.79 -3.47 -10.99
N ILE A 62 -7.48 -4.61 -10.92
CA ILE A 62 -8.58 -4.84 -9.97
C ILE A 62 -8.05 -4.98 -8.54
N HIS A 63 -6.92 -5.68 -8.37
CA HIS A 63 -6.32 -5.88 -7.04
C HIS A 63 -5.80 -4.57 -6.46
N VAL A 64 -5.14 -3.76 -7.30
CA VAL A 64 -4.73 -2.41 -6.93
C VAL A 64 -5.95 -1.66 -6.39
N LYS A 65 -7.03 -1.51 -7.18
CA LYS A 65 -8.25 -0.81 -6.75
C LYS A 65 -8.86 -1.34 -5.44
N LYS A 66 -8.87 -2.66 -5.23
CA LYS A 66 -9.38 -3.26 -3.99
C LYS A 66 -8.54 -2.90 -2.77
N ILE A 67 -7.21 -2.88 -2.92
CA ILE A 67 -6.30 -2.43 -1.87
C ILE A 67 -6.60 -0.96 -1.53
N LEU A 68 -6.87 -0.12 -2.54
CA LEU A 68 -7.10 1.32 -2.32
C LEU A 68 -8.37 1.62 -1.55
N LEU A 69 -9.43 0.85 -1.82
CA LEU A 69 -10.71 1.03 -1.17
C LEU A 69 -10.77 0.41 0.22
N SER A 70 -9.75 -0.35 0.59
CA SER A 70 -9.68 -0.96 1.90
C SER A 70 -9.17 0.06 2.91
N SER A 71 -10.01 0.45 3.87
CA SER A 71 -9.63 1.27 5.03
C SER A 71 -8.46 0.66 5.81
N TYR A 72 -8.23 -0.65 5.65
CA TYR A 72 -7.08 -1.38 6.17
C TYR A 72 -5.75 -1.01 5.51
N PHE A 73 -5.64 -0.05 4.61
CA PHE A 73 -4.33 0.42 4.13
C PHE A 73 -4.04 1.85 4.55
N TRP A 74 -5.01 2.51 5.20
CA TRP A 74 -4.96 3.94 5.49
C TRP A 74 -4.92 4.22 6.98
N CYS A 75 -4.22 5.28 7.35
CA CYS A 75 -4.30 5.87 8.68
C CYS A 75 -5.65 6.57 8.85
N ASN A 76 -6.38 6.23 9.91
CA ASN A 76 -7.69 6.83 10.21
C ASN A 76 -7.60 8.31 10.63
N TYR A 77 -6.39 8.82 10.90
CA TYR A 77 -6.17 10.19 11.38
C TYR A 77 -5.68 11.15 10.30
N CYS A 78 -4.81 10.68 9.39
CA CYS A 78 -4.18 11.53 8.38
C CYS A 78 -4.33 11.02 6.94
N HIS A 79 -4.97 9.86 6.73
CA HIS A 79 -5.23 9.27 5.41
C HIS A 79 -3.99 8.92 4.57
N TYR A 80 -2.81 8.84 5.18
CA TYR A 80 -1.61 8.27 4.56
C TYR A 80 -1.59 6.75 4.69
N SER A 81 -0.91 6.10 3.74
CA SER A 81 -0.70 4.66 3.75
C SER A 81 0.04 4.22 5.00
N VAL A 82 -0.36 3.09 5.57
CA VAL A 82 0.26 2.48 6.75
C VAL A 82 0.74 1.07 6.43
N TYR A 83 1.48 0.97 5.34
CA TYR A 83 2.07 -0.28 4.88
C TYR A 83 3.42 -0.01 4.22
N ASP A 84 4.29 -0.99 4.31
CA ASP A 84 5.47 -1.09 3.46
C ASP A 84 5.16 -2.04 2.30
N HIS A 85 5.89 -1.90 1.21
CA HIS A 85 5.73 -2.73 0.03
C HIS A 85 7.09 -3.09 -0.56
N TYR A 86 7.21 -4.32 -1.05
CA TYR A 86 8.46 -4.87 -1.58
C TYR A 86 8.18 -5.72 -2.81
N THR A 87 9.16 -5.85 -3.70
CA THR A 87 9.17 -6.96 -4.66
C THR A 87 9.44 -8.28 -3.92
N THR A 88 9.17 -9.39 -4.59
CA THR A 88 9.34 -10.73 -3.99
C THR A 88 10.76 -10.99 -3.50
N ASP A 89 11.77 -10.52 -4.23
CA ASP A 89 13.19 -10.67 -3.91
C ASP A 89 13.69 -9.70 -2.84
N GLU A 90 13.01 -8.57 -2.64
CA GLU A 90 13.37 -7.55 -1.63
C GLU A 90 12.59 -7.70 -0.32
N CYS A 91 11.57 -8.56 -0.28
CA CYS A 91 10.72 -8.71 0.90
C CYS A 91 11.50 -9.31 2.08
N ILE A 92 11.81 -8.47 3.07
CA ILE A 92 12.58 -8.81 4.27
C ILE A 92 12.03 -10.00 5.06
N LEU A 93 10.71 -10.25 4.99
CA LEU A 93 10.06 -11.37 5.66
C LEU A 93 10.10 -12.68 4.84
N CYS A 94 10.29 -12.59 3.53
CA CYS A 94 10.36 -13.73 2.61
C CYS A 94 11.79 -14.12 2.25
N ALA A 95 12.75 -13.21 2.43
CA ALA A 95 14.16 -13.44 2.15
C ALA A 95 14.86 -14.35 3.18
N ASN A 96 14.10 -15.01 4.06
CA ASN A 96 14.57 -16.01 5.04
C ASN A 96 14.31 -17.44 4.57
#